data_AF-K1S989-F1
#
_entry.id   AF-K1S989-F1
#
_cell.length_a   1.000
_cell.length_b   1.000
_cell.length_c   1.000
_cell.angle_alpha   90.00
_cell.angle_beta   90.00
_cell.angle_gamma   90.00
#
_symmetry.space_group_name_H-M   'P 1'
#
loop_
_entity.id
_entity.type
_entity.pdbx_description
1 polymer ?
#
loop_
_entity_poly.entity_id
_entity_poly.type
_entity_poly.pdbx_seq_one_letter_code
_entity_poly.pdbx_strand_id
1 'polypeptide(L)'
;IVVLQNGRWDNAVINPKPDYLSAGKMSWQHVRALIFDAGNEYRKFEFLDTDHPTMGIDAIDWDGSDYQVKVMTDSPRPNYVYDEAAKGSFYIRNSNNVENNNTCEYAQIHFTLKAPKLPGDVYLNADWTYGRFLPEYRMEYDEMTKTYHARLFMKQGYYSYQYLMKMEDGSIRLLPSEGNFYQTQNKYNVLVYYRAQSDRTDRLVGYGELK
;
A
#
# COMPACT_ATOMS: atom_id res chain seq x y z
N ILE A 1 -8.44 9.44 20.00
CA ILE A 1 -7.83 8.24 19.37
C ILE A 1 -7.41 8.55 17.93
N VAL A 2 -6.50 7.77 17.37
CA VAL A 2 -6.20 7.72 15.93
C VAL A 2 -6.46 6.29 15.46
N VAL A 3 -7.15 6.11 14.33
CA VAL A 3 -7.39 4.79 13.74
C VAL A 3 -6.76 4.76 12.34
N LEU A 4 -5.90 3.77 12.10
CA LEU A 4 -5.18 3.56 10.85
C LEU A 4 -5.66 2.28 10.18
N GLN A 5 -5.91 2.31 8.87
CA GLN A 5 -6.17 1.12 8.07
C GLN A 5 -4.86 0.66 7.41
N ASN A 6 -4.44 -0.58 7.67
CA ASN A 6 -3.19 -1.17 7.19
C ASN A 6 -1.96 -0.28 7.46
N GLY A 7 -1.92 0.38 8.62
CA GLY A 7 -0.83 1.30 8.99
C GLY A 7 -0.76 2.60 8.18
N ARG A 8 -1.74 2.87 7.29
CA ARG A 8 -1.75 4.07 6.46
C ARG A 8 -2.18 5.31 7.22
N TRP A 9 -1.40 6.37 7.05
CA TRP A 9 -1.66 7.68 7.64
C TRP A 9 -2.48 8.59 6.73
N ASP A 10 -2.47 8.36 5.42
CA ASP A 10 -3.15 9.21 4.44
C ASP A 10 -4.68 9.18 4.57
N ASN A 11 -5.24 8.08 5.08
CA ASN A 11 -6.67 7.92 5.37
C ASN A 11 -6.96 7.76 6.87
N ALA A 12 -6.03 8.18 7.74
CA ALA A 12 -6.19 8.04 9.19
C ALA A 12 -7.38 8.84 9.71
N VAL A 13 -8.17 8.22 10.60
CA VAL A 13 -9.25 8.92 11.31
C VAL A 13 -8.69 9.44 12.63
N ILE A 14 -8.52 10.75 12.71
CA ILE A 14 -7.88 11.43 13.85
C ILE A 14 -8.94 12.13 14.69
N ASN A 15 -8.89 11.85 16.00
CA ASN A 15 -9.75 12.46 17.02
C ASN A 15 -11.27 12.42 16.73
N PRO A 16 -11.83 11.27 16.32
CA PRO A 16 -13.28 11.14 16.18
C PRO A 16 -13.95 11.33 17.55
N LYS A 17 -15.08 12.03 17.59
CA LYS A 17 -15.84 12.22 18.83
C LYS A 17 -16.44 10.87 19.28
N PRO A 18 -16.34 10.51 20.58
CA PRO A 18 -17.03 9.34 21.11
C PRO A 18 -18.55 9.55 21.06
N ASP A 19 -19.30 8.47 20.86
CA ASP A 19 -20.78 8.48 20.91
C ASP A 19 -21.30 8.25 22.33
N TYR A 20 -20.49 7.66 23.20
CA TYR A 20 -20.82 7.50 24.61
C TYR A 20 -19.62 7.82 25.53
N LEU A 21 -19.90 8.58 26.58
CA LEU A 21 -18.95 8.99 27.60
C LEU A 21 -19.54 8.71 28.99
N SER A 22 -18.84 7.92 29.80
CA SER A 22 -19.17 7.70 31.22
C SER A 22 -17.91 7.81 32.08
N ALA A 23 -18.09 7.79 33.41
CA ALA A 23 -16.97 7.76 34.33
C ALA A 23 -16.03 6.58 34.00
N GLY A 24 -14.78 6.89 33.63
CA GLY A 24 -13.75 5.91 33.31
C GLY A 24 -13.89 5.19 31.96
N LYS A 25 -14.86 5.53 31.09
CA LYS A 25 -15.05 4.85 29.80
C LYS A 25 -15.49 5.80 28.69
N MET A 26 -14.83 5.68 27.54
CA MET A 26 -15.26 6.27 26.27
C MET A 26 -15.61 5.14 25.31
N SER A 27 -16.59 5.35 24.43
CA SER A 27 -16.95 4.39 23.39
C SER A 27 -17.19 5.08 22.06
N TRP A 28 -16.95 4.32 20.98
CA TRP A 28 -17.13 4.72 19.59
C TRP A 28 -17.82 3.56 18.85
N GLN A 29 -19.13 3.40 19.04
CA GLN A 29 -19.87 2.26 18.48
C GLN A 29 -20.53 2.57 17.13
N HIS A 30 -21.11 3.76 16.98
CA HIS A 30 -21.84 4.17 15.78
C HIS A 30 -21.27 5.45 15.16
N VAL A 31 -19.95 5.57 15.14
CA VAL A 31 -19.26 6.77 14.68
C VAL A 31 -18.99 6.69 13.18
N ARG A 32 -19.73 7.47 12.38
CA ARG A 32 -19.60 7.51 10.91
C ARG A 32 -18.17 7.75 10.41
N ALA A 33 -17.39 8.55 11.15
CA ALA A 33 -15.99 8.82 10.80
C ALA A 33 -15.10 7.57 10.83
N LEU A 34 -15.50 6.50 11.53
CA LEU A 34 -14.79 5.22 11.60
C LEU A 34 -15.24 4.23 10.52
N ILE A 35 -16.00 4.67 9.52
CA ILE A 35 -16.33 3.87 8.34
C ILE A 35 -15.22 4.09 7.31
N PHE A 36 -14.48 3.03 7.02
CA PHE A 36 -13.41 3.02 6.02
C PHE A 36 -13.90 2.35 4.73
N ASP A 37 -13.40 2.82 3.60
CA ASP A 37 -13.45 2.03 2.37
C ASP A 37 -12.61 0.76 2.57
N ALA A 38 -13.17 -0.40 2.26
CA ALA A 38 -12.50 -1.69 2.45
C ALA A 38 -11.37 -1.93 1.44
N GLY A 39 -11.45 -1.32 0.25
CA GLY A 39 -10.45 -1.52 -0.80
C GLY A 39 -10.45 -2.93 -1.36
N ASN A 40 -9.27 -3.45 -1.67
CA ASN A 40 -9.09 -4.81 -2.14
C ASN A 40 -7.79 -5.38 -1.55
N GLU A 41 -7.56 -6.68 -1.70
CA GLU A 41 -6.28 -7.28 -1.32
C GLU A 41 -5.14 -6.58 -2.08
N TYR A 42 -4.03 -6.33 -1.40
CA TYR A 42 -2.85 -5.75 -2.06
C TYR A 42 -2.37 -6.70 -3.16
N ARG A 43 -1.83 -6.13 -4.23
CA ARG A 43 -1.09 -6.86 -5.26
C ARG A 43 0.24 -7.33 -4.67
N LYS A 44 0.86 -8.32 -5.32
CA LYS A 44 2.15 -8.85 -4.88
C LYS A 44 2.98 -9.38 -6.05
N PHE A 45 4.29 -9.27 -5.92
CA PHE A 45 5.26 -9.97 -6.77
C PHE A 45 6.47 -10.38 -5.94
N GLU A 46 7.24 -11.32 -6.47
CA GLU A 46 8.53 -11.72 -5.93
C GLU A 46 9.58 -11.63 -7.01
N PHE A 47 10.68 -10.93 -6.73
CA PHE A 47 11.91 -10.93 -7.54
C PHE A 47 13.00 -11.57 -6.70
N LEU A 48 13.21 -12.88 -6.86
CA LEU A 48 14.12 -13.67 -6.03
C LEU A 48 15.40 -14.09 -6.74
N ASP A 49 15.39 -14.05 -8.07
CA ASP A 49 16.46 -14.52 -8.95
C ASP A 49 16.55 -13.62 -10.17
N THR A 50 17.75 -13.50 -10.74
CA THR A 50 18.00 -12.73 -11.97
C THR A 50 17.84 -13.58 -13.22
N ASP A 51 17.90 -14.91 -13.08
CA ASP A 51 18.00 -15.82 -14.22
C ASP A 51 16.64 -16.35 -14.67
N HIS A 52 15.62 -16.24 -13.81
CA HIS A 52 14.26 -16.71 -14.14
C HIS A 52 13.15 -15.93 -13.41
N PRO A 53 11.99 -15.75 -14.07
CA PRO A 53 10.81 -15.15 -13.44
C PRO A 53 10.26 -15.99 -12.27
N THR A 54 9.90 -15.30 -11.19
CA THR A 54 9.16 -15.85 -10.05
C THR A 54 7.72 -15.29 -10.00
N MET A 55 7.04 -15.38 -8.85
CA MET A 55 5.64 -14.95 -8.71
C MET A 55 5.41 -13.52 -9.20
N GLY A 56 4.46 -13.33 -10.12
CA GLY A 56 4.04 -12.01 -10.58
C GLY A 56 5.04 -11.31 -11.51
N ILE A 57 6.11 -11.99 -11.94
CA ILE A 57 7.05 -11.48 -12.96
C ILE A 57 6.69 -12.08 -14.32
N ASP A 58 6.61 -11.23 -15.34
CA ASP A 58 6.41 -11.60 -16.73
C ASP A 58 7.73 -11.97 -17.42
N ALA A 59 8.75 -11.12 -17.27
CA ALA A 59 10.07 -11.33 -17.86
C ALA A 59 11.18 -10.63 -17.06
N ILE A 60 12.40 -11.13 -17.24
CA ILE A 60 13.63 -10.52 -16.73
C ILE A 60 14.60 -10.44 -17.91
N ASP A 61 15.10 -9.24 -18.18
CA ASP A 61 16.05 -8.98 -19.26
C ASP A 61 17.29 -8.26 -18.71
N TRP A 62 18.44 -8.41 -19.37
CA TRP A 62 19.64 -7.61 -19.10
C TRP A 62 19.82 -6.57 -20.20
N ASP A 63 19.88 -5.28 -19.85
CA ASP A 63 20.00 -4.19 -20.84
C ASP A 63 21.46 -3.80 -21.16
N GLY A 64 22.44 -4.46 -20.54
CA GLY A 64 23.86 -4.10 -20.62
C GLY A 64 24.39 -3.47 -19.33
N SER A 65 23.51 -2.96 -18.46
CA SER A 65 23.88 -2.28 -17.21
C SER A 65 23.11 -2.75 -15.97
N ASP A 66 21.80 -2.94 -16.09
CA ASP A 66 20.91 -3.32 -15.00
C ASP A 66 19.95 -4.42 -15.47
N TYR A 67 19.54 -5.29 -14.54
CA TYR A 67 18.40 -6.18 -14.77
C TYR A 67 17.11 -5.36 -14.89
N GLN A 68 16.32 -5.67 -15.93
CA GLN A 68 15.02 -5.09 -16.20
C GLN A 68 13.96 -6.16 -15.89
N VAL A 69 13.29 -6.02 -14.75
CA VAL A 69 12.28 -6.96 -14.28
C VAL A 69 10.89 -6.40 -14.60
N LYS A 70 10.14 -7.09 -15.45
CA LYS A 70 8.78 -6.69 -15.84
C LYS A 70 7.78 -7.42 -14.94
N VAL A 71 7.08 -6.66 -14.10
CA VAL A 71 5.93 -7.19 -13.34
C VAL A 71 4.80 -7.46 -14.32
N MET A 72 4.04 -8.54 -14.10
CA MET A 72 2.86 -8.85 -14.90
C MET A 72 1.93 -7.64 -14.97
N THR A 73 1.37 -7.37 -16.16
CA THR A 73 0.48 -6.22 -16.35
C THR A 73 -0.76 -6.34 -15.48
N ASP A 74 -0.94 -5.38 -14.59
CA ASP A 74 -2.08 -5.29 -13.71
C ASP A 74 -3.34 -4.89 -14.47
N SER A 75 -4.35 -5.75 -14.44
CA SER A 75 -5.66 -5.48 -15.02
C SER A 75 -6.67 -5.06 -13.96
N PRO A 76 -7.79 -4.42 -14.36
CA PRO A 76 -8.88 -4.10 -13.44
C PRO A 76 -9.43 -5.35 -12.74
N ARG A 77 -9.80 -5.21 -11.47
CA ARG A 77 -10.32 -6.26 -10.59
C ARG A 77 -11.80 -5.98 -10.25
N PRO A 78 -12.75 -6.24 -11.16
CA PRO A 78 -14.16 -5.90 -10.95
C PRO A 78 -14.86 -6.78 -9.91
N ASN A 79 -14.27 -7.92 -9.56
CA ASN A 79 -14.80 -8.87 -8.58
C ASN A 79 -13.78 -9.10 -7.48
N TYR A 80 -14.27 -9.35 -6.26
CA TYR A 80 -13.42 -9.81 -5.17
C TYR A 80 -12.94 -11.24 -5.43
N VAL A 81 -11.64 -11.44 -5.33
CA VAL A 81 -11.00 -12.76 -5.28
C VAL A 81 -10.13 -12.75 -4.05
N TYR A 82 -10.33 -13.73 -3.17
CA TYR A 82 -9.46 -13.88 -2.01
C TYR A 82 -8.05 -14.20 -2.48
N ASP A 83 -7.12 -13.31 -2.17
CA ASP A 83 -5.71 -13.47 -2.50
C ASP A 83 -4.85 -12.85 -1.39
N GLU A 84 -4.35 -13.69 -0.49
CA GLU A 84 -3.65 -13.20 0.70
C GLU A 84 -2.34 -12.49 0.31
N ALA A 85 -2.20 -11.25 0.78
CA ALA A 85 -0.99 -10.46 0.61
C ALA A 85 -0.54 -9.85 1.94
N ALA A 86 0.72 -9.39 1.98
CA ALA A 86 1.31 -8.80 3.18
C ALA A 86 0.86 -7.35 3.48
N LYS A 87 -0.28 -6.91 2.95
CA LYS A 87 -0.93 -5.61 3.26
C LYS A 87 0.02 -4.41 3.12
N GLY A 88 0.86 -4.41 2.08
CA GLY A 88 1.84 -3.35 1.81
C GLY A 88 3.24 -3.62 2.35
N SER A 89 3.42 -4.64 3.18
CA SER A 89 4.75 -5.03 3.66
C SER A 89 5.59 -5.70 2.56
N PHE A 90 6.89 -5.77 2.80
CA PHE A 90 7.88 -6.37 1.90
C PHE A 90 8.87 -7.21 2.68
N TYR A 91 9.56 -8.12 2.01
CA TYR A 91 10.57 -8.98 2.61
C TYR A 91 11.73 -9.18 1.66
N ILE A 92 12.90 -8.66 2.03
CA ILE A 92 14.14 -8.77 1.24
C ILE A 92 14.69 -10.18 1.34
N ARG A 93 14.76 -10.87 0.20
CA ARG A 93 15.32 -12.21 0.07
C ARG A 93 15.67 -12.58 -1.36
N ASN A 94 16.66 -13.45 -1.51
CA ASN A 94 16.96 -14.16 -2.75
C ASN A 94 16.34 -15.58 -2.72
N SER A 95 16.47 -16.32 -3.83
CA SER A 95 15.95 -17.69 -3.98
C SER A 95 16.39 -18.66 -2.88
N ASN A 96 17.64 -18.53 -2.42
CA ASN A 96 18.23 -19.40 -1.41
C ASN A 96 17.90 -18.96 0.02
N ASN A 97 17.38 -17.74 0.20
CA ASN A 97 17.11 -17.09 1.49
C ASN A 97 18.33 -17.13 2.45
N VAL A 98 19.52 -16.94 1.89
CA VAL A 98 20.81 -16.93 2.62
C VAL A 98 21.48 -15.59 2.38
N GLU A 99 21.99 -14.99 3.47
CA GLU A 99 22.77 -13.75 3.41
C GLU A 99 22.06 -12.58 2.71
N ASN A 100 20.72 -12.50 2.81
CA ASN A 100 19.87 -11.53 2.10
C ASN A 100 20.30 -10.04 2.28
N ASN A 101 21.03 -9.73 3.35
CA ASN A 101 21.53 -8.38 3.61
C ASN A 101 22.58 -7.94 2.57
N ASN A 102 23.40 -8.87 2.06
CA ASN A 102 24.58 -8.57 1.22
C ASN A 102 24.65 -9.37 -0.10
N THR A 103 23.83 -10.39 -0.30
CA THR A 103 23.84 -11.22 -1.54
C THR A 103 22.61 -11.03 -2.44
N CYS A 104 21.70 -10.14 -2.06
CA CYS A 104 20.54 -9.79 -2.87
C CYS A 104 20.90 -8.68 -3.87
N GLU A 105 20.51 -8.88 -5.13
CA GLU A 105 20.74 -7.95 -6.23
C GLU A 105 19.72 -6.80 -6.23
N TYR A 106 20.05 -5.76 -6.99
CA TYR A 106 19.10 -4.69 -7.35
C TYR A 106 18.76 -4.76 -8.83
N ALA A 107 17.54 -4.35 -9.18
CA ALA A 107 17.06 -4.31 -10.55
C ALA A 107 16.10 -3.14 -10.77
N GLN A 108 15.94 -2.75 -12.03
CA GLN A 108 14.89 -1.84 -12.48
C GLN A 108 13.58 -2.64 -12.60
N ILE A 109 12.64 -2.39 -11.70
CA ILE A 109 11.31 -3.02 -11.69
C ILE A 109 10.33 -2.16 -12.47
N HIS A 110 9.70 -2.73 -13.47
CA HIS A 110 8.71 -2.08 -14.34
C HIS A 110 7.31 -2.51 -13.95
N PHE A 111 6.51 -1.55 -13.49
CA PHE A 111 5.09 -1.73 -13.19
C PHE A 111 4.26 -1.26 -14.38
N THR A 112 3.22 -2.02 -14.72
CA THR A 112 2.26 -1.63 -15.75
C THR A 112 0.85 -1.87 -15.27
N LEU A 113 0.02 -0.83 -15.30
CA LEU A 113 -1.41 -0.90 -14.94
C LEU A 113 -2.28 -0.53 -16.13
N LYS A 114 -3.19 -1.42 -16.51
CA LYS A 114 -4.20 -1.18 -17.52
C LYS A 114 -5.42 -0.47 -16.93
N ALA A 115 -5.52 0.83 -17.16
CA ALA A 115 -6.65 1.65 -16.75
C ALA A 115 -6.85 2.82 -17.72
N PRO A 116 -8.08 3.33 -17.92
CA PRO A 116 -8.28 4.57 -18.66
C PRO A 116 -7.63 5.74 -17.91
N LYS A 117 -7.38 6.85 -18.61
CA LYS A 117 -6.89 8.08 -17.97
C LYS A 117 -7.84 8.51 -16.85
N LEU A 118 -7.30 8.66 -15.66
CA LEU A 118 -7.99 9.06 -14.45
C LEU A 118 -7.84 10.57 -14.21
N PRO A 119 -8.77 11.19 -13.45
CA PRO A 119 -8.74 12.63 -13.16
C PRO A 119 -7.69 13.03 -12.11
N GLY A 120 -7.00 12.07 -11.49
CA GLY A 120 -5.93 12.31 -10.52
C GLY A 120 -4.68 11.53 -10.87
N ASP A 121 -3.57 11.89 -10.20
CA ASP A 121 -2.29 11.22 -10.36
C ASP A 121 -2.32 9.84 -9.68
N VAL A 122 -1.87 8.82 -10.39
CA VAL A 122 -1.81 7.44 -9.88
C VAL A 122 -0.45 7.19 -9.25
N TYR A 123 -0.41 6.59 -8.06
CA TYR A 123 0.81 6.27 -7.34
C TYR A 123 0.83 4.80 -6.92
N LEU A 124 2.03 4.21 -6.97
CA LEU A 124 2.35 3.01 -6.19
C LEU A 124 2.36 3.37 -4.70
N ASN A 125 1.73 2.54 -3.88
CA ASN A 125 1.66 2.74 -2.43
C ASN A 125 1.84 1.43 -1.67
N ALA A 126 2.66 1.48 -0.63
CA ALA A 126 3.01 0.35 0.24
C ALA A 126 3.85 0.83 1.44
N ASP A 127 4.19 -0.08 2.36
CA ASP A 127 5.10 0.22 3.48
C ASP A 127 6.50 0.60 2.98
N TRP A 128 6.97 -0.05 1.90
CA TRP A 128 8.27 0.26 1.29
C TRP A 128 8.33 1.64 0.61
N THR A 129 7.17 2.26 0.33
CA THR A 129 7.07 3.68 -0.08
C THR A 129 7.02 4.64 1.12
N TYR A 130 6.97 4.10 2.34
CA TYR A 130 6.65 4.81 3.59
C TYR A 130 5.29 5.52 3.55
N GLY A 131 4.36 5.01 2.75
CA GLY A 131 3.05 5.65 2.52
C GLY A 131 3.14 7.04 1.87
N ARG A 132 4.27 7.39 1.23
CA ARG A 132 4.51 8.73 0.65
C ARG A 132 4.07 8.78 -0.81
N PHE A 133 3.57 9.93 -1.23
CA PHE A 133 3.16 10.21 -2.62
C PHE A 133 4.23 11.07 -3.32
N LEU A 134 5.43 10.51 -3.49
CA LEU A 134 6.59 11.17 -4.09
C LEU A 134 6.61 10.99 -5.62
N PRO A 135 7.21 11.91 -6.39
CA PRO A 135 7.29 11.80 -7.85
C PRO A 135 7.84 10.46 -8.36
N GLU A 136 8.78 9.86 -7.63
CA GLU A 136 9.36 8.55 -7.96
C GLU A 136 8.34 7.40 -7.96
N TYR A 137 7.27 7.48 -7.15
CA TYR A 137 6.21 6.45 -7.11
C TYR A 137 5.01 6.80 -7.99
N ARG A 138 5.03 7.94 -8.68
CA ARG A 138 3.96 8.34 -9.58
C ARG A 138 4.04 7.54 -10.87
N MET A 139 2.89 7.03 -11.32
CA MET A 139 2.76 6.35 -12.59
C MET A 139 2.55 7.37 -13.73
N GLU A 140 3.21 7.14 -14.85
CA GLU A 140 3.06 7.92 -16.08
C GLU A 140 2.03 7.27 -17.00
N TYR A 141 1.12 8.06 -17.56
CA TYR A 141 0.08 7.55 -18.45
C TYR A 141 0.52 7.58 -19.91
N ASP A 142 0.36 6.47 -20.61
CA ASP A 142 0.50 6.37 -22.07
C ASP A 142 -0.89 6.27 -22.73
N GLU A 143 -1.21 7.28 -23.53
CA GLU A 143 -2.48 7.41 -24.26
C GLU A 143 -2.64 6.34 -25.37
N MET A 144 -1.55 5.89 -25.98
CA MET A 144 -1.59 4.95 -27.12
C MET A 144 -1.96 3.55 -26.63
N THR A 145 -1.32 3.12 -25.55
CA THR A 145 -1.48 1.79 -24.95
C THR A 145 -2.58 1.75 -23.89
N LYS A 146 -3.03 2.93 -23.42
CA LYS A 146 -4.01 3.10 -22.34
C LYS A 146 -3.56 2.40 -21.06
N THR A 147 -2.30 2.59 -20.73
CA THR A 147 -1.65 1.99 -19.56
C THR A 147 -0.87 3.05 -18.78
N TYR A 148 -0.73 2.78 -17.49
CA TYR A 148 0.11 3.52 -16.57
C TYR A 148 1.42 2.75 -16.38
N HIS A 149 2.55 3.44 -16.36
CA HIS A 149 3.88 2.85 -16.18
C HIS A 149 4.67 3.52 -15.05
N ALA A 150 5.42 2.73 -14.29
CA ALA A 150 6.45 3.25 -13.40
C ALA A 150 7.66 2.33 -13.40
N ARG A 151 8.83 2.91 -13.16
CA ARG A 151 10.10 2.20 -13.06
C ARG A 151 10.79 2.54 -11.75
N LEU A 152 11.06 1.53 -10.93
CA LEU A 152 11.68 1.69 -9.62
C LEU A 152 12.94 0.82 -9.51
N PHE A 153 14.02 1.37 -8.96
CA PHE A 153 15.21 0.59 -8.63
C PHE A 153 15.03 -0.08 -7.28
N MET A 154 14.82 -1.40 -7.26
CA MET A 154 14.44 -2.15 -6.06
C MET A 154 15.36 -3.35 -5.84
N LYS A 155 15.56 -3.71 -4.58
CA LYS A 155 16.33 -4.89 -4.17
C LYS A 155 15.49 -6.16 -4.34
N GLN A 156 16.10 -7.32 -4.54
CA GLN A 156 15.42 -8.61 -4.54
C GLN A 156 14.55 -8.82 -3.28
N GLY A 157 13.38 -9.42 -3.46
CA GLY A 157 12.45 -9.72 -2.39
C GLY A 157 11.01 -9.92 -2.84
N TYR A 158 10.16 -10.15 -1.84
CA TYR A 158 8.71 -10.10 -1.95
C TYR A 158 8.22 -8.66 -1.71
N TYR A 159 7.30 -8.17 -2.54
CA TYR A 159 6.72 -6.85 -2.38
C TYR A 159 5.20 -6.92 -2.51
N SER A 160 4.51 -6.45 -1.49
CA SER A 160 3.07 -6.17 -1.54
C SER A 160 2.85 -4.69 -1.85
N TYR A 161 1.89 -4.36 -2.72
CA TYR A 161 1.64 -3.00 -3.17
C TYR A 161 0.21 -2.78 -3.64
N GLN A 162 -0.19 -1.53 -3.75
CA GLN A 162 -1.46 -1.12 -4.35
C GLN A 162 -1.28 0.14 -5.17
N TYR A 163 -2.31 0.48 -5.94
CA TYR A 163 -2.41 1.77 -6.63
C TYR A 163 -3.39 2.66 -5.89
N LEU A 164 -3.00 3.91 -5.65
CA LEU A 164 -3.86 4.95 -5.10
C LEU A 164 -3.88 6.17 -6.02
N MET A 165 -5.00 6.89 -6.02
CA MET A 165 -5.19 8.09 -6.83
C MET A 165 -5.16 9.32 -5.94
N LYS A 166 -4.27 10.26 -6.24
CA LYS A 166 -4.20 11.57 -5.59
C LYS A 166 -4.89 12.61 -6.46
N MET A 167 -5.94 13.21 -5.94
CA MET A 167 -6.71 14.25 -6.63
C MET A 167 -6.01 15.62 -6.51
N GLU A 168 -6.42 16.58 -7.35
CA GLU A 168 -5.91 17.96 -7.30
C GLU A 168 -6.15 18.64 -5.93
N ASP A 169 -7.25 18.31 -5.25
CA ASP A 169 -7.57 18.79 -3.90
C ASP A 169 -6.71 18.16 -2.79
N GLY A 170 -5.78 17.25 -3.16
CA GLY A 170 -4.91 16.53 -2.25
C GLY A 170 -5.54 15.29 -1.62
N SER A 171 -6.83 15.01 -1.86
CA SER A 171 -7.50 13.81 -1.35
C SER A 171 -6.94 12.55 -2.01
N ILE A 172 -6.80 11.50 -1.21
CA ILE A 172 -6.39 10.17 -1.67
C ILE A 172 -7.64 9.30 -1.83
N ARG A 173 -7.75 8.63 -2.98
CA ARG A 173 -8.88 7.75 -3.30
C ARG A 173 -8.36 6.39 -3.77
N LEU A 174 -9.18 5.37 -3.55
CA LEU A 174 -8.99 4.08 -4.18
C LEU A 174 -9.09 4.23 -5.70
N LEU A 175 -8.28 3.48 -6.44
CA LEU A 175 -8.45 3.39 -7.88
C LEU A 175 -9.74 2.65 -8.20
N PRO A 176 -10.61 3.18 -9.09
CA PRO A 176 -11.82 2.48 -9.49
C PRO A 176 -11.56 1.07 -10.06
N SER A 177 -10.40 0.87 -10.70
CA SER A 177 -9.97 -0.42 -11.25
C SER A 177 -9.60 -1.44 -10.18
N GLU A 178 -9.35 -1.03 -8.94
CA GLU A 178 -8.99 -1.93 -7.83
C GLU A 178 -10.20 -2.46 -7.07
N GLY A 179 -11.30 -1.70 -7.07
CA GLY A 179 -12.54 -2.04 -6.36
C GLY A 179 -12.54 -1.67 -4.88
N ASN A 180 -13.67 -1.94 -4.23
CA ASN A 180 -13.92 -1.68 -2.81
C ASN A 180 -14.85 -2.77 -2.27
N PHE A 181 -14.28 -3.82 -1.70
CA PHE A 181 -14.97 -5.06 -1.34
C PHE A 181 -14.96 -5.27 0.17
N TYR A 182 -16.15 -5.38 0.78
CA TYR A 182 -16.26 -5.50 2.24
C TYR A 182 -15.59 -6.77 2.81
N GLN A 183 -15.36 -7.79 1.97
CA GLN A 183 -14.69 -9.04 2.33
C GLN A 183 -13.19 -8.87 2.54
N THR A 184 -12.59 -7.79 2.03
CA THR A 184 -11.14 -7.55 2.09
C THR A 184 -10.65 -7.54 3.53
N GLN A 185 -9.64 -8.37 3.79
CA GLN A 185 -9.07 -8.48 5.13
C GLN A 185 -8.11 -7.33 5.38
N ASN A 186 -8.58 -6.32 6.10
CA ASN A 186 -7.77 -5.20 6.54
C ASN A 186 -7.29 -5.39 7.98
N LYS A 187 -6.28 -4.62 8.38
CA LYS A 187 -5.83 -4.49 9.76
C LYS A 187 -6.07 -3.07 10.23
N TYR A 188 -6.70 -2.89 11.38
CA TYR A 188 -6.97 -1.57 11.93
C TYR A 188 -6.16 -1.36 13.21
N ASN A 189 -5.25 -0.38 13.20
CA ASN A 189 -4.48 0.01 14.39
C ASN A 189 -5.20 1.15 15.10
N VAL A 190 -5.44 1.00 16.40
CA VAL A 190 -6.05 2.03 17.25
C VAL A 190 -5.00 2.56 18.20
N LEU A 191 -4.66 3.84 18.05
CA LEU A 191 -3.71 4.56 18.89
C LEU A 191 -4.47 5.47 19.86
N VAL A 192 -4.29 5.25 21.16
CA VAL A 192 -4.93 6.06 22.21
C VAL A 192 -3.91 7.06 22.74
N TYR A 193 -4.10 8.33 22.36
CA TYR A 193 -3.29 9.44 22.86
C TYR A 193 -3.98 10.15 24.01
N TYR A 194 -3.19 10.61 24.98
CA TYR A 194 -3.63 11.42 26.11
C TYR A 194 -2.69 12.60 26.33
N ARG A 195 -3.27 13.77 26.59
CA ARG A 195 -2.59 15.00 26.99
C ARG A 195 -3.41 15.67 28.10
N ALA A 196 -2.86 15.72 29.32
CA ALA A 196 -3.45 16.49 30.40
C ALA A 196 -3.26 18.00 30.18
N GLN A 197 -4.01 18.83 30.92
CA GLN A 197 -3.95 20.30 30.76
C GLN A 197 -2.54 20.90 30.95
N SER A 198 -1.71 20.29 31.80
CA SER A 198 -0.32 20.72 32.06
C SER A 198 0.73 19.97 31.25
N ASP A 199 0.33 18.96 30.46
CA ASP A 199 1.28 18.13 29.71
C ASP A 199 1.86 18.92 28.53
N ARG A 200 3.14 18.69 28.24
CA ARG A 200 3.85 19.34 27.13
C ARG A 200 3.78 18.56 25.82
N THR A 201 3.33 17.31 25.85
CA THR A 201 3.33 16.39 24.71
C THR A 201 2.10 15.48 24.72
N ASP A 202 1.77 14.90 23.56
CA ASP A 202 0.81 13.79 23.50
C ASP A 202 1.53 12.50 23.88
N ARG A 203 0.97 11.75 24.84
CA ARG A 203 1.47 10.43 25.21
C ARG A 203 0.63 9.35 24.55
N LEU A 204 1.27 8.38 23.91
CA LEU A 204 0.60 7.14 23.50
C LEU A 204 0.40 6.29 24.75
N VAL A 205 -0.84 6.21 25.24
CA VAL A 205 -1.21 5.49 26.47
C VAL A 205 -1.88 4.15 26.22
N GLY A 206 -2.17 3.83 24.95
CA GLY A 206 -2.75 2.55 24.57
C GLY A 206 -2.59 2.26 23.08
N TYR A 207 -2.50 0.98 22.76
CA TYR A 207 -2.46 0.45 21.40
C TYR A 207 -3.41 -0.75 21.32
N GLY A 208 -4.17 -0.83 20.24
CA GLY A 208 -5.00 -1.99 19.91
C GLY A 208 -4.91 -2.30 18.43
N GLU A 209 -5.17 -3.55 18.08
CA GLU A 209 -5.18 -4.02 16.70
C GLU A 209 -6.42 -4.88 16.47
N LEU A 210 -7.11 -4.63 15.37
CA LEU A 210 -8.30 -5.35 14.94
C LEU A 210 -8.08 -5.87 13.50
N LYS A 211 -8.72 -6.99 13.17
CA LYS A 211 -8.80 -7.55 11.82
C LYS A 211 -10.25 -7.52 11.35
#